data_AF-A0A2I1UGE5-F1
#
_entry.id   AF-A0A2I1UGE5-F1
#
_cell.length_a   1.000
_cell.length_b   1.000
_cell.length_c   1.000
_cell.angle_alpha   90.00
_cell.angle_beta   90.00
_cell.angle_gamma   90.00
#
_symmetry.space_group_name_H-M   'P 1'
#
loop_
_entity.id
_entity.type
_entity.pdbx_description
1 polymer ?
#
loop_
_entity_poly.entity_id
_entity_poly.type
_entity_poly.pdbx_seq_one_letter_code
_entity_poly.pdbx_strand_id
1 'polypeptide(L)'
;MMQKRENRKRYIQKLIRLTPEEDRQIKTAMAQMGVPSFQYYAKNQLVQGKVVQVDFSELKDLRVAINRVGTNINQIAKHANENQGVTPEEVAQVIDYLSELKEMVAVKLSSAEKKSLQERKVKTIRTYDEW
;
A
#
# COMPACT_ATOMS: atom_id res chain seq x y z
N MET A 1 -39.89 10.58 -23.46
CA MET A 1 -39.71 9.57 -24.53
C MET A 1 -38.92 8.40 -23.97
N MET A 2 -39.47 7.20 -23.99
CA MET A 2 -38.79 5.98 -23.53
C MET A 2 -37.79 5.58 -24.63
N GLN A 3 -36.49 5.76 -24.37
CA GLN A 3 -35.47 5.30 -25.31
C GLN A 3 -35.62 3.78 -25.50
N LYS A 4 -35.84 3.37 -26.75
CA LYS A 4 -35.90 1.97 -27.17
C LYS A 4 -34.56 1.33 -26.78
N ARG A 5 -34.54 0.55 -25.70
CA ARG A 5 -33.31 -0.09 -25.22
C ARG A 5 -32.84 -1.08 -26.28
N GLU A 6 -31.61 -0.94 -26.75
CA GLU A 6 -30.98 -1.96 -27.59
C GLU A 6 -31.03 -3.30 -26.85
N ASN A 7 -31.40 -4.39 -27.55
CA ASN A 7 -31.46 -5.73 -26.96
C ASN A 7 -30.05 -6.30 -26.76
N ARG A 8 -29.28 -5.68 -25.86
CA ARG A 8 -27.90 -6.02 -25.56
C ARG A 8 -27.76 -6.42 -24.11
N LYS A 9 -26.97 -7.48 -23.86
CA LYS A 9 -26.58 -7.91 -22.50
C LYS A 9 -26.00 -6.76 -21.66
N ARG A 10 -25.34 -5.78 -22.30
CA ARG A 10 -24.71 -4.62 -21.66
C ARG A 10 -25.31 -3.33 -22.25
N TYR A 11 -26.49 -2.93 -21.76
CA TYR A 11 -27.24 -1.78 -22.29
C TYR A 11 -26.93 -0.45 -21.58
N ILE A 12 -26.22 -0.46 -20.45
CA ILE A 12 -25.83 0.77 -19.73
C ILE A 12 -24.54 1.31 -20.32
N GLN A 13 -24.61 2.52 -20.89
CA GLN A 13 -23.44 3.22 -21.44
C GLN A 13 -22.85 4.18 -20.41
N LYS A 14 -21.51 4.23 -20.34
CA LYS A 14 -20.75 5.26 -19.63
C LYS A 14 -19.84 5.94 -20.64
N LEU A 15 -19.85 7.26 -20.68
CA LEU A 15 -18.97 8.05 -21.54
C LEU A 15 -17.76 8.52 -20.73
N ILE A 16 -16.57 8.40 -21.33
CA ILE A 16 -15.35 8.99 -20.81
C ILE A 16 -14.80 9.97 -21.85
N ARG A 17 -14.21 11.06 -21.38
CA ARG A 17 -13.48 12.01 -22.23
C ARG A 17 -12.01 11.89 -21.89
N LEU A 18 -11.17 11.84 -22.92
CA LEU A 18 -9.73 11.64 -22.80
C LEU A 18 -9.02 12.73 -23.59
N THR A 19 -7.89 13.17 -23.07
CA THR A 19 -6.88 13.88 -23.86
C THR A 19 -6.20 12.91 -24.84
N PRO A 20 -5.54 13.41 -25.89
CA PRO A 20 -4.78 12.56 -26.81
C PRO A 20 -3.69 11.73 -26.12
N GLU A 21 -3.10 12.23 -25.03
CA GLU A 21 -2.07 11.52 -24.28
C GLU A 21 -2.65 10.36 -23.46
N GLU A 22 -3.77 10.58 -22.76
CA GLU A 22 -4.43 9.52 -22.01
C GLU A 22 -4.94 8.38 -22.93
N ASP A 23 -5.44 8.71 -24.12
CA ASP A 23 -5.82 7.72 -25.14
C ASP A 23 -4.62 6.89 -25.63
N ARG A 24 -3.46 7.53 -25.84
CA ARG A 24 -2.21 6.82 -26.17
C ARG A 24 -1.79 5.86 -25.05
N GLN A 25 -1.81 6.32 -23.79
CA GLN A 25 -1.46 5.49 -22.65
C GLN A 25 -2.35 4.25 -22.53
N ILE A 26 -3.67 4.44 -22.71
CA ILE A 26 -4.65 3.34 -22.73
C ILE A 26 -4.34 2.36 -23.87
N LYS A 27 -4.10 2.85 -25.09
CA LYS A 27 -3.77 1.99 -26.25
C LYS A 27 -2.48 1.19 -26.03
N THR A 28 -1.46 1.80 -25.46
CA THR A 28 -0.21 1.09 -25.12
C THR A 28 -0.47 0.00 -24.08
N ALA A 29 -1.23 0.29 -23.01
CA ALA A 29 -1.58 -0.71 -22.01
C ALA A 29 -2.43 -1.85 -22.61
N MET A 30 -3.35 -1.53 -23.51
CA MET A 30 -4.14 -2.52 -24.25
C MET A 30 -3.27 -3.42 -25.12
N ALA A 31 -2.30 -2.84 -25.85
CA ALA A 31 -1.36 -3.60 -26.68
C ALA A 31 -0.49 -4.54 -25.84
N GLN A 32 0.03 -4.07 -24.70
CA GLN A 32 0.81 -4.89 -23.77
C GLN A 32 0.02 -6.07 -23.20
N MET A 33 -1.29 -5.88 -22.98
CA MET A 33 -2.19 -6.93 -22.49
C MET A 33 -2.76 -7.81 -23.63
N GLY A 34 -2.45 -7.52 -24.90
CA GLY A 34 -2.99 -8.24 -26.05
C GLY A 34 -4.50 -8.09 -26.22
N VAL A 35 -5.11 -7.00 -25.74
CA VAL A 35 -6.56 -6.78 -25.79
C VAL A 35 -6.93 -5.79 -26.90
N PRO A 36 -7.67 -6.21 -27.95
CA PRO A 36 -7.96 -5.33 -29.08
C PRO A 36 -9.16 -4.39 -28.84
N SER A 37 -10.03 -4.70 -27.87
CA SER A 37 -11.28 -3.98 -27.65
C SER A 37 -11.20 -3.07 -26.42
N PHE A 38 -11.42 -1.77 -26.63
CA PHE A 38 -11.49 -0.80 -25.54
C PHE A 38 -12.62 -1.14 -24.55
N GLN A 39 -13.78 -1.60 -25.05
CA GLN A 39 -14.89 -2.04 -24.20
C GLN A 39 -14.49 -3.20 -23.28
N TYR A 40 -13.71 -4.17 -23.79
CA TYR A 40 -13.22 -5.29 -22.99
C TYR A 40 -12.22 -4.80 -21.93
N TYR A 41 -11.24 -3.98 -22.34
CA TYR A 41 -10.23 -3.41 -21.46
C TYR A 41 -10.87 -2.58 -20.34
N ALA A 42 -11.67 -1.56 -20.69
CA ALA A 42 -12.30 -0.67 -19.73
C ALA A 42 -13.23 -1.42 -18.79
N LYS A 43 -14.06 -2.35 -19.29
CA LYS A 43 -14.94 -3.16 -18.43
C LYS A 43 -14.14 -4.02 -17.46
N ASN A 44 -13.06 -4.67 -17.90
CA ASN A 44 -12.24 -5.47 -17.00
C ASN A 44 -11.53 -4.60 -15.96
N GLN A 45 -10.95 -3.46 -16.36
CA GLN A 45 -10.29 -2.56 -15.41
C GLN A 45 -11.26 -1.92 -14.42
N LEU A 46 -12.47 -1.55 -14.85
CA LEU A 46 -13.47 -0.92 -13.96
C LEU A 46 -14.17 -1.93 -13.04
N VAL A 47 -14.31 -3.20 -13.46
CA VAL A 47 -15.02 -4.24 -12.68
C VAL A 47 -14.05 -5.10 -11.86
N GLN A 48 -12.88 -5.40 -12.41
CA GLN A 48 -11.88 -6.31 -11.82
C GLN A 48 -10.62 -5.59 -11.36
N GLY A 49 -10.45 -4.31 -11.73
CA GLY A 49 -9.30 -3.52 -11.31
C GLY A 49 -9.19 -3.55 -9.79
N LYS A 50 -8.01 -3.92 -9.32
CA LYS A 50 -7.70 -3.91 -7.89
C LYS A 50 -7.46 -2.47 -7.49
N VAL A 51 -8.33 -1.93 -6.64
CA VAL A 51 -7.99 -0.71 -5.90
C VAL A 51 -6.99 -1.12 -4.82
N VAL A 52 -5.72 -0.77 -5.02
CA VAL A 52 -4.71 -0.97 -3.98
C VAL A 52 -4.81 0.22 -3.03
N GLN A 53 -5.56 0.04 -1.94
CA GLN A 53 -5.53 0.97 -0.82
C GLN A 53 -4.30 0.62 0.03
N VAL A 54 -3.26 1.44 -0.06
CA VAL A 54 -2.09 1.32 0.81
C VAL A 54 -2.40 1.99 2.14
N ASP A 55 -2.62 1.20 3.17
CA ASP A 55 -2.79 1.68 4.54
C ASP A 55 -1.41 1.89 5.19
N PHE A 56 -1.08 3.15 5.50
CA PHE A 56 0.17 3.55 6.14
C PHE A 56 0.07 3.66 7.67
N SER A 57 -1.01 3.19 8.28
CA SER A 57 -1.20 3.28 9.74
C SER A 57 -0.04 2.63 10.52
N GLU A 58 0.56 1.56 9.99
CA GLU A 58 1.72 0.90 10.60
C GLU A 58 2.98 1.79 10.63
N LEU A 59 3.15 2.70 9.66
CA LEU A 59 4.26 3.67 9.65
C LEU A 59 4.07 4.75 10.73
N LYS A 60 2.83 5.01 11.16
CA LYS A 60 2.53 5.97 12.23
C LYS A 60 3.03 5.46 13.58
N ASP A 61 2.79 4.20 13.89
CA ASP A 61 3.26 3.57 15.13
C ASP A 61 4.79 3.56 15.19
N LEU A 62 5.44 3.17 14.09
CA LEU A 62 6.90 3.18 13.98
C LEU A 62 7.47 4.59 14.18
N ARG A 63 6.85 5.61 13.58
CA ARG A 63 7.24 7.01 13.76
C ARG A 63 7.17 7.45 15.23
N VAL A 64 6.12 7.04 15.95
CA VAL A 64 5.98 7.36 17.39
C VAL A 64 7.09 6.70 18.21
N ALA A 65 7.41 5.43 17.93
CA ALA A 65 8.49 4.73 18.62
C ALA A 65 9.86 5.39 18.37
N ILE A 66 10.17 5.74 17.11
CA ILE A 66 11.41 6.46 16.74
C ILE A 66 11.50 7.81 17.46
N ASN A 67 10.41 8.57 17.51
CA ASN A 67 10.40 9.87 18.19
C ASN A 67 10.69 9.76 19.69
N ARG A 68 10.20 8.70 20.35
CA ARG A 68 10.50 8.43 21.78
C ARG A 68 11.98 8.15 21.98
N VAL A 69 12.57 7.28 21.16
CA VAL A 69 14.01 6.98 21.20
C VAL A 69 14.83 8.26 20.99
N GLY A 70 14.50 9.05 19.95
CA GLY A 70 15.20 10.30 19.67
C GLY A 70 15.10 11.32 20.80
N THR A 71 13.94 11.41 21.46
CA THR A 71 13.75 12.30 22.62
C THR A 71 14.64 11.88 23.79
N ASN A 72 14.70 10.59 24.11
CA ASN A 72 15.53 10.09 25.21
C ASN A 72 17.03 10.22 24.92
N ILE A 73 17.47 9.94 23.69
CA ILE A 73 18.87 10.18 23.27
C ILE A 73 19.22 11.66 23.44
N ASN A 74 18.31 12.58 23.06
CA ASN A 74 18.54 14.01 23.20
C ASN A 74 18.63 14.46 24.67
N GLN A 75 17.86 13.84 25.57
CA GLN A 75 17.96 14.09 27.01
C GLN A 75 19.31 13.64 27.56
N ILE A 76 19.78 12.46 27.16
CA ILE A 76 21.08 11.92 27.59
C ILE A 76 22.22 12.76 27.03
N ALA A 77 22.13 13.20 25.78
CA ALA A 77 23.10 14.12 25.20
C ALA A 77 23.15 15.46 25.95
N LYS A 78 21.99 15.99 26.34
CA LYS A 78 21.90 17.22 27.14
C LYS A 78 22.50 17.03 28.54
N HIS A 79 22.17 15.92 29.21
CA HIS A 79 22.73 15.56 30.51
C HIS A 79 24.25 15.37 30.45
N ALA A 80 24.75 14.68 29.42
CA ALA A 80 26.18 14.51 29.19
C ALA A 80 26.92 15.85 29.01
N ASN A 81 26.31 16.78 28.28
CA ASN A 81 26.86 18.11 28.06
C ASN A 81 26.85 18.96 29.35
N GLU A 82 25.83 18.81 30.21
CA GLU A 82 25.69 19.56 31.46
C GLU A 82 26.55 18.99 32.60
N ASN A 83 26.70 17.66 32.69
CA ASN A 83 27.35 16.96 33.80
C ASN A 83 28.69 16.28 33.45
N GLN A 84 29.24 16.55 32.25
CA GLN A 84 30.50 15.96 31.75
C GLN A 84 30.55 14.43 31.76
N GLY A 85 29.40 13.76 31.69
CA GLY A 85 29.34 12.30 31.75
C GLY A 85 27.94 11.75 31.59
N VAL A 86 27.85 10.46 31.24
CA VAL A 86 26.61 9.70 31.09
C VAL A 86 26.58 8.62 32.16
N THR A 87 25.43 8.38 32.79
CA THR A 87 25.33 7.30 33.76
C THR A 87 25.09 5.95 33.08
N PRO A 88 25.53 4.82 33.68
CA PRO A 88 25.22 3.48 33.17
C PRO A 88 23.72 3.23 33.00
N GLU A 89 22.88 3.81 33.87
CA GLU A 89 21.41 3.70 33.83
C GLU A 89 20.82 4.39 32.60
N GLU A 90 21.36 5.54 32.21
CA GLU A 90 20.95 6.28 31.00
C GLU A 90 21.26 5.47 29.72
N VAL A 91 22.45 4.86 29.67
CA VAL A 91 22.84 4.00 28.55
C VAL A 91 21.96 2.74 28.49
N ALA A 92 21.69 2.13 29.65
CA ALA A 92 20.82 0.96 29.74
C ALA A 92 19.40 1.27 29.21
N GLN A 93 18.83 2.42 29.58
CA GLN A 93 17.52 2.86 29.06
C GLN A 93 17.48 2.98 27.53
N VAL A 94 18.51 3.55 26.91
CA VAL A 94 18.57 3.66 25.43
C VAL A 94 18.65 2.29 24.78
N ILE A 95 19.45 1.38 25.34
CA ILE A 95 19.59 0.01 24.85
C ILE A 95 18.25 -0.75 24.94
N ASP A 96 17.50 -0.57 26.03
CA ASP A 96 16.19 -1.18 26.21
C ASP A 96 15.19 -0.65 25.18
N TYR A 97 15.12 0.67 24.97
CA TYR A 97 14.23 1.25 23.95
C TYR A 97 14.62 0.85 22.52
N LEU A 98 15.92 0.75 22.21
CA LEU A 98 16.37 0.24 20.92
C LEU A 98 15.98 -1.23 20.71
N SER A 99 15.99 -2.02 21.78
CA SER A 99 15.57 -3.42 21.77
C SER A 99 14.06 -3.53 21.54
N GLU A 100 13.25 -2.74 22.25
CA GLU A 100 11.80 -2.66 22.05
C GLU A 100 11.45 -2.22 20.62
N LEU A 101 12.16 -1.22 20.09
CA LEU A 101 11.97 -0.76 18.71
C LEU A 101 12.34 -1.84 17.69
N LYS A 102 13.42 -2.58 17.92
CA LYS A 102 13.84 -3.70 17.07
C LYS A 102 12.80 -4.82 17.07
N GLU A 103 12.25 -5.18 18.23
CA GLU A 103 11.18 -6.16 18.33
C GLU A 103 9.91 -5.72 17.63
N MET A 104 9.50 -4.46 17.82
CA MET A 104 8.34 -3.89 17.15
C MET A 104 8.49 -3.95 15.61
N VAL A 105 9.67 -3.59 15.09
CA VAL A 105 9.98 -3.69 13.66
C VAL A 105 9.95 -5.14 13.17
N ALA A 106 10.55 -6.08 13.91
CA ALA A 106 10.57 -7.49 13.55
C ALA A 106 9.16 -8.11 13.51
N VAL A 107 8.32 -7.82 14.51
CA VAL A 107 6.93 -8.29 14.57
C VAL A 107 6.12 -7.72 13.40
N LYS A 108 6.25 -6.43 13.12
CA LYS A 108 5.53 -5.77 12.02
C LYS A 108 5.98 -6.29 10.66
N LEU A 109 7.29 -6.45 10.42
CA LEU A 109 7.82 -7.07 9.18
C LEU A 109 7.30 -8.49 9.00
N SER A 110 7.35 -9.33 10.04
CA SER A 110 6.81 -10.69 9.97
C SER A 110 5.30 -10.71 9.66
N SER A 111 4.54 -9.76 10.22
CA SER A 111 3.11 -9.63 9.93
C SER A 111 2.85 -9.16 8.49
N ALA A 112 3.64 -8.22 7.96
CA ALA A 112 3.56 -7.74 6.59
C ALA A 112 3.96 -8.82 5.58
N GLU A 113 4.99 -9.62 5.89
CA GLU A 113 5.40 -10.79 5.11
C GLU A 113 4.28 -11.82 5.05
N LYS A 114 3.68 -12.17 6.20
CA LYS A 114 2.52 -13.08 6.27
C LYS A 114 1.32 -12.56 5.48
N LYS A 115 1.01 -11.27 5.56
CA LYS A 115 -0.06 -10.63 4.79
C LYS A 115 0.22 -10.69 3.29
N SER A 116 1.46 -10.39 2.87
CA SER A 116 1.87 -10.50 1.46
C SER A 116 1.78 -11.93 0.92
N LEU A 117 2.09 -12.93 1.74
CA LEU A 117 1.97 -14.36 1.41
C LEU A 117 0.51 -14.79 1.33
N GLN A 118 -0.36 -14.31 2.21
CA GLN A 118 -1.81 -14.53 2.13
C GLN A 118 -2.41 -13.88 0.88
N GLU A 119 -2.03 -12.64 0.56
CA GLU A 119 -2.46 -11.96 -0.65
C GLU A 119 -1.99 -12.69 -1.92
N ARG A 120 -0.78 -13.28 -1.91
CA ARG A 120 -0.30 -14.18 -2.98
C ARG A 120 -1.13 -15.46 -3.09
N LYS A 121 -1.53 -16.08 -1.97
CA LYS A 121 -2.40 -17.27 -1.96
C LYS A 121 -3.82 -16.99 -2.45
N VAL A 122 -4.39 -15.84 -2.06
CA VAL A 122 -5.71 -15.39 -2.53
C VAL A 122 -5.70 -15.01 -4.01
N LYS A 123 -4.58 -14.48 -4.53
CA LYS A 123 -4.38 -14.23 -5.97
C LYS A 123 -4.48 -15.50 -6.84
N THR A 124 -4.17 -16.68 -6.29
CA THR A 124 -4.19 -17.96 -7.03
C THR A 124 -5.59 -18.59 -7.13
N ILE A 125 -6.57 -18.14 -6.33
CA ILE A 125 -7.94 -18.68 -6.38
C ILE A 125 -8.89 -17.64 -6.97
N ARG A 126 -8.81 -17.48 -8.29
CA ARG A 126 -9.99 -17.20 -9.13
C ARG A 126 -9.83 -17.98 -10.42
N THR A 127 -10.05 -19.28 -10.34
CA THR A 127 -10.62 -20.00 -11.47
C THR A 127 -12.02 -19.44 -11.69
N TYR A 128 -12.26 -18.93 -12.89
CA TYR A 128 -13.59 -18.96 -13.47
C TYR A 128 -13.44 -19.74 -14.78
N ASP A 129 -14.16 -20.85 -14.84
CA ASP A 129 -14.71 -21.33 -16.10
C ASP A 129 -15.61 -20.26 -16.70
N GLU A 130 -15.78 -20.37 -18.02
CA GLU A 130 -16.85 -19.80 -18.85
C GLU A 130 -16.54 -18.56 -19.73
N TRP A 131 -16.24 -18.91 -20.99
CA TRP A 131 -16.40 -18.22 -22.29
C TRP A 131 -15.57 -16.96 -22.59
#